data_AF-I3DDD2-F1
#
_entry.id   AF-I3DDD2-F1
#
_cell.length_a   1.000
_cell.length_b   1.000
_cell.length_c   1.000
_cell.angle_alpha   90.00
_cell.angle_beta   90.00
_cell.angle_gamma   90.00
#
_symmetry.space_group_name_H-M   'P 1'
#
loop_
_entity.id
_entity.type
_entity.pdbx_description
1 polymer ?
#
loop_
_entity_poly.entity_id
_entity_poly.type
_entity_poly.pdbx_seq_one_letter_code
_entity_poly.pdbx_strand_id
1 'polypeptide(L)'
;MNTLKKSLLLVSILATAGCAELNAINTKVGEIAGQINQSIYGSNSSNTTVNHNGVTIHSNNGSFTSRQNIDKLFIKVRREFGFRPVETDDRAGKVYHTVQGTLYHVSGFFGHDEDSRGVSLGDNYLEVILENTGNNTVSINWEASGSDRWIKQAESRLTKAVKN
;
A
#
# COMPACT_ATOMS: atom_id res chain seq x y z
N MET A 1 -38.02 -15.31 -68.78
CA MET A 1 -38.67 -15.87 -67.58
C MET A 1 -37.57 -16.13 -66.56
N ASN A 2 -37.44 -15.25 -65.56
CA ASN A 2 -37.97 -15.45 -64.20
C ASN A 2 -37.34 -16.69 -63.56
N THR A 3 -36.70 -16.70 -62.40
CA THR A 3 -36.47 -15.77 -61.29
C THR A 3 -35.74 -16.66 -60.28
N LEU A 4 -34.74 -16.18 -59.54
CA LEU A 4 -34.61 -16.48 -58.10
C LEU A 4 -33.54 -15.58 -57.49
N LYS A 5 -34.05 -14.51 -56.87
CA LYS A 5 -33.37 -13.74 -55.84
C LYS A 5 -33.20 -14.64 -54.62
N LYS A 6 -32.00 -14.64 -54.02
CA LYS A 6 -31.72 -14.35 -52.60
C LYS A 6 -30.50 -15.11 -52.07
N SER A 7 -29.66 -14.34 -51.39
CA SER A 7 -28.96 -14.72 -50.15
C SER A 7 -27.76 -15.66 -50.26
N LEU A 8 -26.54 -15.10 -50.18
CA LEU A 8 -25.72 -15.22 -48.97
C LEU A 8 -24.54 -14.23 -49.02
N LEU A 9 -24.70 -13.11 -48.32
CA LEU A 9 -23.60 -12.43 -47.65
C LEU A 9 -22.89 -13.46 -46.75
N LEU A 10 -21.55 -13.39 -46.66
CA LEU A 10 -20.72 -13.73 -45.47
C LEU A 10 -19.37 -14.33 -45.87
N VAL A 11 -18.43 -13.54 -46.41
CA VAL A 11 -17.00 -13.86 -46.30
C VAL A 11 -16.19 -12.58 -46.25
N SER A 12 -16.10 -11.93 -45.08
CA SER A 12 -15.02 -10.99 -44.74
C SER A 12 -15.16 -10.41 -43.33
N ILE A 13 -15.22 -11.25 -42.29
CA ILE A 13 -14.98 -10.82 -40.91
C ILE A 13 -14.24 -11.93 -40.17
N LEU A 14 -12.92 -12.03 -40.36
CA LEU A 14 -12.04 -12.89 -39.56
C LEU A 14 -10.65 -12.24 -39.49
N ALA A 15 -10.61 -10.96 -39.13
CA ALA A 15 -9.35 -10.23 -38.92
C ALA A 15 -9.41 -9.18 -37.79
N THR A 16 -10.26 -9.39 -36.78
CA THR A 16 -10.24 -8.57 -35.55
C THR A 16 -10.52 -9.44 -34.32
N ALA A 17 -9.86 -10.60 -34.20
CA ALA A 17 -9.81 -11.39 -32.98
C ALA A 17 -8.45 -11.24 -32.29
N GLY A 18 -7.97 -10.00 -32.20
CA GLY A 18 -6.76 -9.67 -31.47
C GLY A 18 -6.81 -8.18 -31.16
N CYS A 19 -7.10 -7.86 -29.90
CA CYS A 19 -6.93 -6.56 -29.20
C CYS A 19 -8.02 -6.28 -28.14
N ALA A 20 -8.95 -7.20 -27.85
CA ALA A 20 -9.91 -7.01 -26.75
C ALA A 20 -9.49 -7.65 -25.42
N GLU A 21 -8.56 -8.61 -25.43
CA GLU A 21 -8.28 -9.42 -24.24
C GLU A 21 -7.23 -8.85 -23.29
N LEU A 22 -6.42 -7.85 -23.70
CA LEU A 22 -5.48 -7.19 -22.79
C LEU A 22 -6.13 -6.12 -21.89
N ASN A 23 -7.29 -5.59 -22.27
CA ASN A 23 -8.01 -4.62 -21.42
C ASN A 23 -8.80 -5.32 -20.31
N ALA A 24 -9.29 -6.54 -20.52
CA ALA A 24 -10.06 -7.28 -19.52
C ALA A 24 -9.21 -7.74 -18.32
N ILE A 25 -7.92 -8.00 -18.53
CA ILE A 25 -7.00 -8.34 -17.44
C ILE A 25 -6.73 -7.10 -16.57
N ASN A 26 -6.58 -5.91 -17.18
CA ASN A 26 -6.33 -4.68 -16.42
C ASN A 26 -7.56 -4.26 -15.60
N THR A 27 -8.77 -4.46 -16.13
CA THR A 27 -10.01 -4.20 -15.38
C THR A 27 -10.18 -5.15 -14.19
N LYS A 28 -9.83 -6.44 -14.34
CA LYS A 28 -9.89 -7.41 -13.24
C LYS A 28 -8.84 -7.16 -12.16
N VAL A 29 -7.62 -6.76 -12.52
CA VAL A 29 -6.60 -6.34 -11.54
C VAL A 29 -7.03 -5.06 -10.81
N GLY A 30 -7.64 -4.11 -11.52
CA GLY A 30 -8.21 -2.89 -10.93
C GLY A 30 -9.38 -3.14 -9.97
N GLU A 31 -10.26 -4.11 -10.25
CA GLU A 31 -11.35 -4.50 -9.35
C GLU A 31 -10.86 -5.28 -8.12
N ILE A 32 -9.86 -6.15 -8.28
CA ILE A 32 -9.24 -6.88 -7.15
C ILE A 32 -8.47 -5.90 -6.24
N ALA A 33 -7.77 -4.92 -6.81
CA ALA A 33 -7.15 -3.83 -6.04
C ALA A 33 -8.21 -2.92 -5.36
N GLY A 34 -9.34 -2.67 -6.03
CA GLY A 34 -10.47 -1.94 -5.48
C GLY A 34 -11.17 -2.66 -4.29
N GLN A 35 -11.27 -3.99 -4.34
CA GLN A 35 -11.89 -4.78 -3.27
C GLN A 35 -10.96 -5.00 -2.05
N ILE A 36 -9.64 -5.08 -2.27
CA ILE A 36 -8.67 -5.01 -1.18
C ILE A 36 -8.68 -3.59 -0.56
N ASN A 37 -8.82 -2.54 -1.38
CA ASN A 37 -8.98 -1.17 -0.88
C ASN A 37 -10.28 -0.96 -0.07
N GLN A 38 -11.41 -1.55 -0.44
CA GLN A 38 -12.65 -1.34 0.32
C GLN A 38 -12.77 -2.17 1.61
N SER A 39 -12.13 -3.34 1.69
CA SER A 39 -12.21 -4.20 2.88
C SER A 39 -11.21 -3.83 3.98
N ILE A 40 -10.14 -3.09 3.65
CA ILE A 40 -9.12 -2.65 4.62
C ILE A 40 -9.20 -1.13 4.92
N TYR A 41 -9.67 -0.28 4.01
CA TYR A 41 -9.57 1.19 4.15
C TYR A 41 -10.89 1.90 4.51
N GLY A 42 -11.88 1.16 4.99
CA GLY A 42 -13.19 1.69 5.37
C GLY A 42 -13.26 2.27 6.78
N SER A 43 -12.46 3.27 7.13
CA SER A 43 -12.85 4.30 8.13
C SER A 43 -11.76 5.34 8.36
N ASN A 44 -12.22 6.59 8.42
CA ASN A 44 -11.63 7.75 9.08
C ASN A 44 -10.54 7.41 10.11
N SER A 45 -9.45 8.19 10.10
CA SER A 45 -8.40 8.30 11.13
C SER A 45 -8.89 7.75 12.49
N SER A 46 -8.62 6.46 12.72
CA SER A 46 -9.17 5.74 13.85
C SER A 46 -8.09 5.67 14.91
N ASN A 47 -8.02 6.73 15.72
CA ASN A 47 -7.21 6.73 16.93
C ASN A 47 -7.78 5.68 17.90
N THR A 48 -7.23 4.47 17.86
CA THR A 48 -7.65 3.39 18.74
C THR A 48 -6.70 3.34 19.93
N THR A 49 -7.26 3.39 21.13
CA THR A 49 -6.53 3.35 22.38
C THR A 49 -6.89 2.03 23.07
N VAL A 50 -5.96 1.08 23.12
CA VAL A 50 -6.18 -0.23 23.75
C VAL A 50 -5.39 -0.28 25.04
N ASN A 51 -6.07 -0.56 26.16
CA ASN A 51 -5.41 -0.76 27.44
C ASN A 51 -5.12 -2.26 27.63
N HIS A 52 -3.86 -2.66 27.46
CA HIS A 52 -3.41 -4.04 27.67
C HIS A 52 -2.53 -4.09 28.92
N ASN A 53 -2.94 -4.82 29.95
CA ASN A 53 -2.20 -4.93 31.23
C ASN A 53 -1.88 -3.58 31.91
N GLY A 54 -2.74 -2.56 31.78
CA GLY A 54 -2.51 -1.22 32.33
C GLY A 54 -1.69 -0.30 31.42
N VAL A 55 -1.33 -0.77 30.22
CA VAL A 55 -0.55 -0.05 29.22
C VAL A 55 -1.44 0.41 28.09
N THR A 56 -1.44 1.72 27.85
CA THR A 56 -2.17 2.32 26.74
C THR A 56 -1.36 2.24 25.45
N ILE A 57 -1.80 1.41 24.52
CA ILE A 57 -1.28 1.34 23.15
C ILE A 57 -2.14 2.24 22.28
N HIS A 58 -1.51 3.20 21.61
CA HIS A 58 -2.15 4.05 20.62
C HIS A 58 -1.95 3.44 19.24
N SER A 59 -2.94 3.58 18.35
CA SER A 59 -2.80 3.36 16.92
C SER A 59 -3.31 4.58 16.18
N ASN A 60 -2.61 4.99 15.12
CA ASN A 60 -3.03 6.04 14.21
C ASN A 60 -2.67 5.64 12.78
N ASN A 61 -3.44 6.14 11.82
CA ASN A 61 -3.22 5.91 10.41
C ASN A 61 -3.40 7.21 9.61
N GLY A 62 -2.88 7.21 8.39
CA GLY A 62 -3.05 8.33 7.50
C GLY A 62 -2.65 8.01 6.06
N SER A 63 -2.90 8.96 5.17
CA SER A 63 -2.55 8.85 3.77
C SER A 63 -1.99 10.14 3.20
N PHE A 64 -1.09 10.00 2.23
CA PHE A 64 -0.54 11.08 1.44
C PHE A 64 -0.61 10.72 -0.04
N THR A 65 -0.57 11.73 -0.90
CA THR A 65 -0.34 11.54 -2.33
C THR A 65 0.93 12.26 -2.76
N SER A 66 1.65 11.67 -3.72
CA SER A 66 2.87 12.24 -4.28
C SER A 66 2.93 12.04 -5.78
N ARG A 67 3.50 13.01 -6.50
CA ARG A 67 3.79 12.89 -7.94
C ARG A 67 5.20 12.38 -8.23
N GLN A 68 5.95 12.03 -7.18
CA GLN A 68 7.29 11.46 -7.34
C GLN A 68 7.20 10.02 -7.86
N ASN A 69 8.26 9.54 -8.53
CA ASN A 69 8.39 8.14 -8.90
C ASN A 69 8.36 7.25 -7.64
N ILE A 70 7.57 6.17 -7.70
CA ILE A 70 7.34 5.25 -6.58
C ILE A 70 8.63 4.59 -6.08
N ASP A 71 9.55 4.22 -6.96
CA ASP A 71 10.79 3.54 -6.59
C ASP A 71 11.70 4.49 -5.79
N LYS A 72 11.75 5.76 -6.18
CA LYS A 72 12.46 6.81 -5.43
C LYS A 72 11.85 7.02 -4.04
N LEU A 73 10.52 7.09 -3.95
CA LEU A 73 9.83 7.21 -2.66
C LEU A 73 10.10 6.00 -1.77
N PHE A 74 10.02 4.80 -2.32
CA PHE A 74 10.34 3.56 -1.61
C PHE A 74 11.77 3.58 -1.06
N ILE A 75 12.77 3.98 -1.86
CA ILE A 75 14.16 4.07 -1.39
C ILE A 75 14.30 5.07 -0.23
N LYS A 76 13.61 6.22 -0.28
CA LYS A 76 13.62 7.22 0.79
C LYS A 76 13.01 6.64 2.08
N VAL A 77 11.82 6.04 2.00
CA VAL A 77 11.14 5.41 3.15
C VAL A 77 11.97 4.26 3.72
N ARG A 78 12.49 3.38 2.85
CA ARG A 78 13.35 2.27 3.25
C ARG A 78 14.58 2.74 4.03
N ARG A 79 15.28 3.77 3.54
CA ARG A 79 16.48 4.32 4.19
C ARG A 79 16.14 5.01 5.52
N GLU A 80 15.04 5.76 5.56
CA GLU A 80 14.59 6.46 6.77
C GLU A 80 14.34 5.46 7.91
N PHE A 81 13.64 4.37 7.64
CA PHE A 81 13.19 3.44 8.69
C PHE A 81 14.05 2.17 8.82
N GLY A 82 14.99 1.95 7.90
CA GLY A 82 15.92 0.82 7.93
C GLY A 82 15.29 -0.51 7.55
N PHE A 83 14.27 -0.51 6.68
CA PHE A 83 13.60 -1.74 6.21
C PHE A 83 14.54 -2.60 5.35
N ARG A 84 14.44 -3.92 5.51
CA ARG A 84 15.27 -4.93 4.84
C ARG A 84 14.39 -5.91 4.06
N PRO A 85 14.90 -6.60 3.02
CA PRO A 85 14.11 -7.61 2.33
C PRO A 85 13.74 -8.75 3.29
N VAL A 86 12.58 -9.37 3.07
CA VAL A 86 12.08 -10.49 3.90
C VAL A 86 13.06 -11.66 3.97
N GLU A 87 13.87 -11.85 2.92
CA GLU A 87 14.87 -12.92 2.83
C GLU A 87 16.13 -12.68 3.70
N THR A 88 16.28 -11.50 4.30
CA THR A 88 17.42 -11.20 5.18
C THR A 88 17.08 -11.42 6.65
N ASP A 89 17.42 -12.61 7.15
CA ASP A 89 17.54 -13.01 8.57
C ASP A 89 16.35 -12.62 9.48
N ASP A 90 15.60 -13.63 9.92
CA ASP A 90 14.32 -13.63 10.65
C ASP A 90 14.26 -12.75 11.92
N ARG A 91 15.39 -12.14 12.30
CA ARG A 91 15.60 -11.38 13.54
C ARG A 91 15.33 -9.89 13.42
N ALA A 92 15.36 -9.34 12.21
CA ALA A 92 15.04 -7.93 12.01
C ALA A 92 13.59 -7.82 11.55
N GLY A 93 12.66 -7.69 12.50
CA GLY A 93 11.23 -7.53 12.23
C GLY A 93 10.86 -6.23 11.50
N LYS A 94 11.71 -5.69 10.63
CA LYS A 94 11.54 -4.55 9.72
C LYS A 94 11.77 -5.00 8.29
N VAL A 95 10.71 -5.43 7.64
CA VAL A 95 10.75 -6.14 6.36
C VAL A 95 10.08 -5.34 5.24
N TYR A 96 10.27 -5.78 4.00
CA TYR A 96 9.51 -5.27 2.85
C TYR A 96 9.15 -6.36 1.84
N HIS A 97 7.98 -6.19 1.22
CA HIS A 97 7.50 -6.90 0.04
C HIS A 97 7.35 -5.91 -1.12
N THR A 98 7.68 -6.32 -2.34
CA THR A 98 7.65 -5.41 -3.50
C THR A 98 7.13 -6.07 -4.75
N VAL A 99 6.35 -5.30 -5.51
CA VAL A 99 6.17 -5.44 -6.95
C VAL A 99 6.72 -4.15 -7.57
N GLN A 100 7.94 -4.19 -8.12
CA GLN A 100 8.65 -3.00 -8.58
C GLN A 100 7.79 -2.15 -9.53
N GLY A 101 7.81 -0.83 -9.33
CA GLY A 101 7.02 0.14 -10.12
C GLY A 101 5.52 0.18 -9.80
N THR A 102 5.00 -0.76 -9.00
CA THR A 102 3.55 -0.91 -8.73
C THR A 102 3.23 -0.75 -7.25
N LEU A 103 3.85 -1.56 -6.40
CA LEU A 103 3.50 -1.67 -4.99
C LEU A 103 4.76 -1.93 -4.15
N TYR A 104 4.92 -1.16 -3.08
CA TYR A 104 5.90 -1.43 -2.03
C TYR A 104 5.18 -1.45 -0.68
N HIS A 105 5.34 -2.54 0.05
CA HIS A 105 4.80 -2.71 1.39
C HIS A 105 5.96 -2.93 2.34
N VAL A 106 6.11 -2.03 3.31
CA VAL A 106 7.13 -2.12 4.35
C VAL A 106 6.47 -2.15 5.71
N SER A 107 6.95 -2.99 6.61
CA SER A 107 6.39 -3.08 7.95
C SER A 107 7.41 -3.51 8.98
N GLY A 108 7.22 -3.08 10.23
CA GLY A 108 8.02 -3.64 11.30
C GLY A 108 7.98 -2.99 12.67
N PHE A 109 8.71 -3.61 13.59
CA PHE A 109 8.85 -3.19 14.99
C PHE A 109 10.09 -2.33 15.22
N PHE A 110 9.97 -1.34 16.10
CA PHE A 110 10.96 -0.28 16.37
C PHE A 110 11.35 -0.21 17.86
N GLY A 111 11.24 -1.33 18.58
CA GLY A 111 11.43 -1.40 20.04
C GLY A 111 10.16 -0.95 20.78
N HIS A 112 10.30 -0.58 22.05
CA HIS A 112 9.20 -0.08 22.87
C HIS A 112 9.63 1.19 23.61
N ASP A 113 8.66 2.01 23.98
CA ASP A 113 8.88 3.11 24.92
C ASP A 113 8.60 2.64 26.34
N GLU A 114 9.20 3.28 27.34
CA GLU A 114 8.92 3.03 28.75
C GLU A 114 8.50 4.34 29.44
N ASP A 115 7.63 4.23 30.44
CA ASP A 115 7.31 5.35 31.33
C ASP A 115 8.44 5.64 32.33
N SER A 116 8.29 6.66 33.16
CA SER A 116 9.29 7.04 34.17
C SER A 116 9.55 5.97 35.25
N ARG A 117 8.74 4.92 35.29
CA ARG A 117 8.85 3.78 36.23
C ARG A 117 9.41 2.54 35.55
N GLY A 118 9.78 2.61 34.27
CA GLY A 118 10.26 1.47 33.49
C GLY A 118 9.16 0.55 32.99
N VAL A 119 7.89 0.98 32.99
CA VAL A 119 6.79 0.18 32.46
C VAL A 119 6.72 0.37 30.95
N SER A 120 6.79 -0.73 30.20
CA SER A 120 6.65 -0.71 28.73
C SER A 120 5.32 -0.10 28.31
N LEU A 121 5.37 0.77 27.31
CA LEU A 121 4.23 1.45 26.69
C LEU A 121 3.73 0.75 25.42
N GLY A 122 4.10 -0.53 25.26
CA GLY A 122 3.81 -1.33 24.08
C GLY A 122 4.88 -1.21 23.01
N ASP A 123 4.92 -2.21 22.13
CA ASP A 123 5.85 -2.23 21.01
C ASP A 123 5.47 -1.17 19.97
N ASN A 124 6.48 -0.43 19.54
CA ASN A 124 6.38 0.55 18.47
C ASN A 124 6.38 -0.18 17.13
N TYR A 125 5.32 -0.01 16.36
CA TYR A 125 5.15 -0.60 15.03
C TYR A 125 4.87 0.47 13.99
N LEU A 126 5.31 0.22 12.75
CA LEU A 126 4.98 1.04 11.59
C LEU A 126 4.80 0.13 10.37
N GLU A 127 3.73 0.39 9.63
CA GLU A 127 3.46 -0.11 8.31
C GLU A 127 3.32 1.05 7.33
N VAL A 128 3.91 0.91 6.14
CA VAL A 128 3.74 1.87 5.04
C VAL A 128 3.51 1.11 3.73
N ILE A 129 2.49 1.51 3.00
CA ILE A 129 2.13 0.98 1.69
C ILE A 129 2.24 2.12 0.68
N LEU A 130 3.09 1.92 -0.33
CA LEU A 130 3.21 2.82 -1.48
C LEU A 130 2.61 2.11 -2.69
N GLU A 131 1.62 2.73 -3.31
CA GLU A 131 0.93 2.19 -4.48
C GLU A 131 0.90 3.22 -5.60
N ASN A 132 1.23 2.81 -6.82
CA ASN A 132 1.04 3.63 -8.00
C ASN A 132 -0.42 3.61 -8.41
N THR A 133 -1.13 4.72 -8.21
CA THR A 133 -2.57 4.82 -8.49
C THR A 133 -2.87 5.17 -9.95
N GLY A 134 -1.85 5.19 -10.82
CA GLY A 134 -1.95 5.71 -12.18
C GLY A 134 -1.81 7.23 -12.24
N ASN A 135 -1.74 7.78 -13.46
CA ASN A 135 -1.60 9.22 -13.72
C ASN A 135 -0.39 9.87 -13.02
N ASN A 136 0.74 9.17 -12.95
CA ASN A 136 1.96 9.61 -12.25
C ASN A 136 1.71 10.01 -10.78
N THR A 137 0.74 9.38 -10.13
CA THR A 137 0.42 9.62 -8.73
C THR A 137 0.68 8.36 -7.92
N VAL A 138 1.33 8.53 -6.79
CA VAL A 138 1.61 7.49 -5.81
C VAL A 138 0.79 7.80 -4.56
N SER A 139 -0.01 6.84 -4.12
CA SER A 139 -0.63 6.84 -2.80
C SER A 139 0.36 6.29 -1.78
N ILE A 140 0.48 6.96 -0.65
CA ILE A 140 1.26 6.50 0.50
C ILE A 140 0.31 6.38 1.68
N ASN A 141 -0.03 5.15 2.04
CA ASN A 141 -0.83 4.84 3.22
C ASN A 141 0.08 4.38 4.34
N TRP A 142 -0.22 4.74 5.59
CA TRP A 142 0.56 4.31 6.74
C TRP A 142 -0.32 4.04 7.95
N GLU A 143 0.15 3.13 8.79
CA GLU A 143 -0.39 2.84 10.11
C GLU A 143 0.78 2.71 11.10
N ALA A 144 0.66 3.33 12.27
CA ALA A 144 1.63 3.20 13.34
C ALA A 144 0.94 2.93 14.66
N SER A 145 1.51 2.06 15.46
CA SER A 145 1.06 1.78 16.83
C SER A 145 2.21 1.82 17.83
N GLY A 146 1.89 2.06 19.10
CA GLY A 146 2.86 2.20 20.19
C GLY A 146 2.54 3.42 21.04
N SER A 147 3.59 4.12 21.51
CA SER A 147 3.41 5.33 22.30
C SER A 147 2.97 6.54 21.44
N ASP A 148 2.31 7.51 22.06
CA ASP A 148 2.00 8.81 21.42
C ASP A 148 3.23 9.52 20.85
N ARG A 149 4.37 9.41 21.56
CA ARG A 149 5.65 10.00 21.13
C ARG A 149 6.14 9.32 19.86
N TRP A 150 6.11 8.00 19.83
CA TRP A 150 6.50 7.19 18.69
C TRP A 150 5.66 7.52 17.46
N ILE A 151 4.33 7.53 17.59
CA ILE A 151 3.42 7.78 16.47
C ILE A 151 3.70 9.15 15.82
N LYS A 152 3.81 10.21 16.62
CA LYS A 152 4.13 11.56 16.13
C LYS A 152 5.49 11.61 15.45
N GLN A 153 6.48 10.88 15.99
CA GLN A 153 7.80 10.79 15.39
C GLN A 153 7.76 10.04 14.05
N ALA A 154 7.06 8.91 13.97
CA ALA A 154 6.92 8.11 12.76
C ALA A 154 6.24 8.91 11.64
N GLU A 155 5.11 9.57 11.93
CA GLU A 155 4.41 10.42 10.98
C GLU A 155 5.29 11.57 10.48
N SER A 156 5.99 12.27 11.39
CA SER A 156 6.88 13.39 11.03
C SER A 156 8.03 12.93 10.12
N ARG A 157 8.65 11.80 10.44
CA ARG A 157 9.75 11.21 9.67
C ARG A 157 9.27 10.75 8.29
N LEU A 158 8.13 10.07 8.23
CA LEU A 158 7.53 9.63 6.97
C LEU A 158 7.18 10.84 6.10
N THR A 159 6.54 11.85 6.66
CA THR A 159 6.18 13.09 5.95
C THR A 159 7.42 13.77 5.35
N LYS A 160 8.51 13.86 6.12
CA LYS A 160 9.79 14.42 5.62
C LYS A 160 10.38 13.56 4.51
N ALA A 161 10.34 12.23 4.64
CA ALA A 161 10.88 11.32 3.65
C ALA A 161 10.12 11.38 2.30
N VAL A 162 8.81 11.64 2.31
CA VAL A 162 7.99 11.63 1.08
C VAL A 162 7.79 13.01 0.45
N LYS A 163 7.97 14.11 1.20
CA LYS A 163 7.82 15.49 0.70
C LYS A 163 9.13 16.12 0.22
N ASN A 164 10.28 15.74 0.80
CA ASN A 164 11.60 16.03 0.25
C ASN A 164 11.87 15.14 -0.97
#